data_AF-A0A949CR41-F1
#
_entry.id   AF-A0A949CR41-F1
#
_cell.length_a   1.000
_cell.length_b   1.000
_cell.length_c   1.000
_cell.angle_alpha   90.00
_cell.angle_beta   90.00
_cell.angle_gamma   90.00
#
_symmetry.space_group_name_H-M   'P 1'
#
loop_
_entity.id
_entity.type
_entity.pdbx_description
1 polymer ?
#
loop_
_entity_poly.entity_id
_entity_poly.type
_entity_poly.pdbx_seq_one_letter_code
_entity_poly.pdbx_strand_id
1 'polypeptide(L)' 'MFSVDVEDYFQVSAFESVIDRTRWADQESRVVQNTNRMLDLLARHQVQGVFYVLGWIAQRFPDLVHR' A
#
# COMPACT_ATOMS: atom_id res chain seq x y z
N MET A 1 19.49 2.62 0.13
CA MET A 1 18.30 3.31 -0.40
C MET A 1 17.09 2.47 -0.02
N PHE A 2 16.18 3.01 0.79
CA PHE A 2 14.97 2.31 1.20
C PHE A 2 13.80 2.74 0.31
N SER A 3 13.11 1.79 -0.28
CA SER A 3 11.94 2.03 -1.12
C SER A 3 10.84 1.02 -0.82
N VAL A 4 9.60 1.44 -1.01
CA VAL A 4 8.41 0.66 -0.70
C VAL A 4 7.46 0.73 -1.88
N ASP A 5 6.93 -0.41 -2.30
CA ASP A 5 5.75 -0.47 -3.16
C ASP A 5 4.51 -0.59 -2.26
N VAL A 6 3.54 0.29 -2.46
CA VAL A 6 2.34 0.40 -1.63
C VAL A 6 1.20 -0.28 -2.36
N GLU A 7 1.06 -1.56 -2.06
CA GLU A 7 0.04 -2.47 -2.58
C GLU A 7 -0.60 -3.26 -1.42
N ASP A 8 -1.83 -3.73 -1.64
CA ASP A 8 -2.50 -4.67 -0.75
C ASP A 8 -2.19 -6.13 -1.13
N TYR A 9 -2.41 -7.05 -0.19
CA TYR A 9 -2.08 -8.46 -0.37
C TYR A 9 -2.78 -9.12 -1.56
N PHE A 10 -3.93 -8.60 -2.00
CA PHE A 10 -4.70 -9.15 -3.12
C PHE A 10 -4.30 -8.57 -4.49
N GLN A 11 -3.33 -7.64 -4.51
CA GLN A 11 -2.82 -6.99 -5.72
C GLN A 11 -1.53 -7.64 -6.23
N VAL A 12 -0.89 -8.49 -5.41
CA VAL A 12 0.35 -9.17 -5.81
C VAL A 12 0.08 -10.20 -6.91
N SER A 13 1.03 -10.32 -7.85
CA SER A 13 0.93 -11.19 -9.02
C SER A 13 0.66 -12.66 -8.68
N ALA A 14 1.09 -13.11 -7.50
CA ALA A 14 0.83 -14.47 -7.02
C ALA A 14 -0.67 -14.81 -6.87
N PHE A 15 -1.55 -13.80 -6.72
CA PHE A 15 -3.00 -14.00 -6.65
C PHE A 15 -3.75 -13.61 -7.93
N GLU A 16 -3.05 -13.21 -9.00
CA GLU A 16 -3.69 -12.74 -10.23
C GLU A 16 -4.62 -13.79 -10.87
N SER A 17 -4.32 -15.09 -10.71
CA SER A 17 -5.15 -16.19 -11.20
C SER A 17 -6.36 -16.53 -10.31
N VAL A 18 -6.42 -15.98 -9.10
CA VAL A 18 -7.43 -16.30 -8.07
C VAL A 18 -8.32 -15.10 -7.77
N ILE A 19 -7.77 -13.89 -7.82
CA ILE A 19 -8.45 -12.65 -7.48
C ILE A 19 -8.39 -11.71 -8.69
N ASP A 20 -9.49 -11.67 -9.43
CA ASP A 20 -9.67 -10.71 -10.53
C ASP A 20 -9.67 -9.27 -9.99
N ARG A 21 -9.10 -8.35 -10.78
CA ARG A 21 -9.01 -6.92 -10.44
C ARG A 21 -10.38 -6.28 -10.15
N THR A 22 -11.44 -6.75 -10.80
CA THR A 22 -12.82 -6.30 -10.55
C THR A 22 -13.29 -6.59 -9.11
N ARG A 23 -12.70 -7.59 -8.45
CA ARG A 23 -13.04 -8.03 -7.08
C ARG A 23 -12.18 -7.41 -6.00
N TRP A 24 -11.21 -6.56 -6.37
CA TRP A 24 -10.33 -5.88 -5.40
C TRP A 24 -11.11 -5.03 -4.40
N ALA A 25 -12.21 -4.41 -4.83
CA ALA A 25 -13.05 -3.58 -3.96
C ALA A 25 -13.76 -4.37 -2.85
N ASP A 26 -13.90 -5.69 -3.03
CA ASP A 26 -14.56 -6.61 -2.09
C ASP A 26 -13.59 -7.18 -1.05
N GLN A 27 -12.28 -6.99 -1.25
CA GLN A 27 -11.26 -7.50 -0.34
C GLN A 27 -11.07 -6.55 0.85
N GLU A 28 -10.76 -7.11 2.01
CA GLU A 28 -10.39 -6.32 3.18
C GLU A 28 -9.05 -5.62 2.93
N SER A 29 -9.04 -4.29 2.87
CA SER A 29 -7.80 -3.52 2.69
C SER A 29 -7.05 -3.37 4.02
N ARG A 30 -5.73 -3.55 3.97
CA ARG A 30 -4.83 -3.39 5.12
C ARG A 30 -3.76 -2.32 4.88
N VAL A 31 -3.68 -1.82 3.64
CA VAL A 31 -2.66 -0.87 3.18
C VAL A 31 -2.53 0.36 4.09
N VAL A 32 -3.62 0.99 4.50
CA VAL A 32 -3.58 2.22 5.30
C VAL A 32 -2.95 1.97 6.67
N GLN A 33 -3.41 0.93 7.37
CA GLN A 33 -2.89 0.58 8.69
C GLN A 33 -1.41 0.19 8.62
N ASN A 34 -1.03 -0.62 7.62
CA ASN A 34 0.33 -1.11 7.47
C ASN A 34 1.30 0.01 7.09
N THR A 35 0.91 0.88 6.14
CA THR A 35 1.72 2.03 5.76
C THR A 35 1.90 2.98 6.94
N ASN A 36 0.86 3.26 7.73
CA ASN A 36 1.00 4.10 8.93
C ASN A 36 2.00 3.52 9.93
N ARG A 37 1.93 2.21 10.21
CA ARG A 37 2.86 1.55 11.11
C ARG A 37 4.31 1.59 10.58
N MET A 38 4.49 1.48 9.26
CA MET A 38 5.80 1.61 8.63
C MET A 38 6.33 3.04 8.73
N LEU A 39 5.53 4.05 8.43
CA LEU A 39 5.91 5.47 8.57
C LEU A 39 6.29 5.81 10.00
N ASP A 40 5.53 5.34 11.00
CA ASP A 40 5.87 5.51 12.42
C ASP A 40 7.23 4.91 12.77
N LEU A 41 7.55 3.74 12.22
CA LEU A 41 8.83 3.07 12.45
C LEU A 41 9.99 3.83 11.80
N LEU A 42 9.82 4.25 10.54
CA LEU A 42 10.82 5.03 9.83
C LEU A 42 11.08 6.38 10.53
N ALA A 43 10.02 7.04 11.01
CA ALA A 43 10.12 8.29 11.76
C ALA A 43 10.93 8.13 13.06
N ARG A 44 10.68 7.04 13.83
CA ARG A 44 11.45 6.74 15.06
C ARG A 44 12.94 6.56 14.81
N HIS A 45 13.31 6.07 13.63
CA HIS A 45 14.70 5.84 13.24
C HIS A 45 15.28 6.92 12.34
N GLN A 46 14.54 8.01 12.08
CA GLN A 46 14.92 9.10 11.19
C GLN A 46 15.34 8.61 9.78
N VAL A 47 14.67 7.57 9.28
CA VAL A 47 14.93 6.98 7.96
C VAL A 47 14.00 7.60 6.93
N GLN A 48 14.57 8.05 5.82
CA GLN A 48 13.82 8.48 4.64
C GLN A 48 13.68 7.33 3.63
N GLY A 49 12.57 7.33 2.90
CA GLY A 49 12.27 6.32 1.89
C GLY A 49 11.45 6.87 0.74
N VAL A 50 11.48 6.16 -0.39
CA VAL A 50 10.64 6.45 -1.55
C VAL A 50 9.45 5.48 -1.57
N PHE A 51 8.24 6.01 -1.68
CA PHE A 51 7.00 5.24 -1.70
C PHE A 51 6.38 5.32 -3.09
N TYR A 52 6.31 4.17 -3.77
CA TYR A 52 5.60 4.02 -5.02
C TYR A 52 4.18 3.54 -4.69
N VAL A 53 3.17 4.30 -5.05
CA VAL A 53 1.78 3.99 -4.69
C VAL A 53 1.03 3.53 -5.94
N LEU A 54 0.44 2.34 -5.88
CA LEU A 54 -0.40 1.85 -6.96
C LEU A 54 -1.56 2.82 -7.19
N GLY A 55 -1.81 3.18 -8.45
CA GLY A 55 -2.85 4.16 -8.80
C GLY A 55 -4.25 3.81 -8.25
N TRP A 56 -4.56 2.52 -8.14
CA TRP A 56 -5.81 2.05 -7.51
C TRP A 56 -5.88 2.41 -6.01
N ILE A 57 -4.77 2.25 -5.29
CA ILE A 57 -4.65 2.63 -3.87
C ILE A 57 -4.76 4.14 -3.72
N ALA A 58 -4.05 4.90 -4.55
CA ALA A 58 -4.10 6.37 -4.52
C ALA A 58 -5.52 6.92 -4.80
N GLN A 59 -6.27 6.31 -5.70
CA GLN A 59 -7.66 6.70 -5.99
C GLN A 59 -8.63 6.34 -4.87
N ARG A 60 -8.46 5.18 -4.23
CA ARG A 60 -9.37 4.69 -3.19
C ARG A 60 -9.08 5.28 -1.81
N PHE A 61 -7.81 5.55 -1.51
CA PHE A 61 -7.33 6.07 -0.23
C PHE A 61 -6.48 7.34 -0.45
N PRO A 62 -7.05 8.44 -0.97
CA PRO A 62 -6.29 9.64 -1.30
C PRO A 62 -5.57 10.24 -0.07
N ASP A 63 -6.18 10.14 1.11
CA ASP A 63 -5.60 10.62 2.36
C ASP A 63 -4.30 9.89 2.75
N LEU A 64 -4.06 8.69 2.21
CA LEU A 64 -2.81 7.97 2.44
C LEU A 64 -1.62 8.64 1.71
N VAL A 65 -1.88 9.26 0.56
CA VAL A 65 -0.87 9.90 -0.29
C VAL A 65 -0.53 11.32 0.21
N HIS A 66 -1.47 11.99 0.86
CA HIS A 66 -1.31 13.36 1.36
C HIS A 66 -0.65 13.46 2.74
N ARG A 67 -0.12 12.35 3.27
CA ARG A 67 0.53 12.31 4.59
C ARG A 67 1.93 12.92 4.61
#